data_AF-A0A946CW96-F1
#
_entry.id   AF-A0A946CW96-F1
#
_cell.length_a   1.000
_cell.length_b   1.000
_cell.length_c   1.000
_cell.angle_alpha   90.00
_cell.angle_beta   90.00
_cell.angle_gamma   90.00
#
_symmetry.space_group_name_H-M   'P 1'
#
loop_
_entity.id
_entity.type
_entity.pdbx_description
1 polymer ?
#
loop_
_entity_poly.entity_id
_entity_poly.type
_entity_poly.pdbx_seq_one_letter_code
_entity_poly.pdbx_strand_id
1 'polypeptide(L)'
;MKRIWALTAIIGLILFSTSTATAQDARVFENALDFSGPLDTEVARITGLLEEGGFQVIASRDASVPGECSYDATVISVYDAAFSDAAFALNADTAPYGIVNRVVVFQDEDGGHVAYTNPNSILRTVFVDDSAANGATETHRAKLRDALQATAVTGYGQERGRGHIGKTMGVMAGGPFDTKLGIFSNVVNARWDEVASSLEAAFNDASGSWNLEIAYRLDVADQDVAVFGITGARMESKSFSIVGAGSSKARKQFACPGIAYAASYPLEVVVRQSDNDVNIEMVDAMFRMKMYFEDAGKWAFMKNMTMPGSLAGEIKDRVAFALK
;
A
#
# COMPACT_ATOMS: atom_id res chain seq x y z
N MET A 1 -19.37 17.21 -77.39
CA MET A 1 -20.04 16.21 -76.51
C MET A 1 -18.99 15.28 -75.93
N LYS A 2 -19.16 14.89 -74.65
CA LYS A 2 -18.26 14.12 -73.76
C LYS A 2 -17.32 14.97 -72.89
N ARG A 3 -17.77 15.22 -71.65
CA ARG A 3 -16.90 15.39 -70.48
C ARG A 3 -17.33 14.36 -69.44
N ILE A 4 -16.38 13.54 -69.04
CA ILE A 4 -16.49 12.44 -68.08
C ILE A 4 -16.41 13.05 -66.69
N TRP A 5 -17.37 12.73 -65.83
CA TRP A 5 -17.36 13.08 -64.41
C TRP A 5 -16.48 12.08 -63.65
N ALA A 6 -15.45 12.57 -62.98
CA ALA A 6 -14.67 11.80 -62.01
C ALA A 6 -15.29 11.97 -60.62
N LEU A 7 -15.97 10.94 -60.13
CA LEU A 7 -16.31 10.81 -58.71
C LEU A 7 -15.05 10.36 -57.97
N THR A 8 -14.55 11.20 -57.06
CA THR A 8 -13.49 10.83 -56.12
C THR A 8 -14.18 10.42 -54.82
N ALA A 9 -14.19 9.12 -54.51
CA ALA A 9 -14.66 8.60 -53.24
C ALA A 9 -13.57 8.80 -52.18
N ILE A 10 -13.83 9.66 -51.19
CA ILE A 10 -13.00 9.81 -50.00
C ILE A 10 -13.41 8.69 -49.04
N ILE A 11 -12.61 7.63 -48.96
CA ILE A 11 -12.71 6.62 -47.92
C ILE A 11 -12.02 7.19 -46.68
N GLY A 12 -12.82 7.68 -45.73
CA GLY A 12 -12.35 8.06 -44.40
C GLY A 12 -11.96 6.81 -43.62
N LEU A 13 -10.66 6.58 -43.48
CA LEU A 13 -10.09 5.54 -42.63
C LEU A 13 -10.23 5.98 -41.17
N ILE A 14 -11.30 5.55 -40.49
CA ILE A 14 -11.41 5.70 -39.03
C ILE A 14 -10.47 4.66 -38.41
N LEU A 15 -9.29 5.10 -38.01
CA LEU A 15 -8.39 4.34 -37.14
C LEU A 15 -9.03 4.25 -35.76
N PHE A 16 -9.86 3.24 -35.53
CA PHE A 16 -10.14 2.78 -34.17
C PHE A 16 -8.84 2.19 -33.63
N SER A 17 -8.11 2.96 -32.84
CA SER A 17 -7.10 2.44 -31.93
C SER A 17 -7.81 1.56 -30.90
N THR A 18 -7.98 0.28 -31.22
CA THR A 18 -8.38 -0.73 -30.24
C THR A 18 -7.24 -0.90 -29.26
N SER A 19 -7.19 -0.06 -28.23
CA SER A 19 -6.42 -0.32 -27.03
C SER A 19 -7.02 -1.56 -26.36
N THR A 20 -6.58 -2.74 -26.79
CA THR A 20 -6.74 -3.95 -25.99
C THR A 20 -5.94 -3.72 -24.72
N ALA A 21 -6.61 -3.23 -23.68
CA ALA A 21 -6.06 -3.23 -22.33
C ALA A 21 -5.88 -4.68 -21.91
N THR A 22 -4.75 -5.28 -22.28
CA THR A 22 -4.29 -6.53 -21.69
C THR A 22 -4.16 -6.25 -20.20
N ALA A 23 -4.93 -6.95 -19.36
CA ALA A 23 -4.79 -6.88 -17.92
C ALA A 23 -3.31 -7.11 -17.58
N GLN A 24 -2.64 -6.07 -17.09
CA GLN A 24 -1.23 -6.14 -16.76
C GLN A 24 -1.12 -6.96 -15.47
N ASP A 25 -0.66 -8.19 -15.57
CA ASP A 25 -0.38 -9.02 -14.40
C ASP A 25 0.61 -8.26 -13.51
N ALA A 26 0.16 -7.88 -12.31
CA ALA A 26 0.89 -7.00 -11.41
C ALA A 26 1.11 -7.71 -10.07
N ARG A 27 2.37 -8.00 -9.77
CA ARG A 27 2.77 -8.52 -8.46
C ARG A 27 2.77 -7.40 -7.42
N VAL A 28 2.50 -7.74 -6.15
CA VAL A 28 2.32 -6.77 -5.05
C VAL A 28 3.53 -5.85 -4.89
N PHE A 29 4.74 -6.38 -5.08
CA PHE A 29 5.98 -5.62 -4.91
C PHE A 29 6.81 -5.64 -6.19
N GLU A 30 7.64 -4.62 -6.34
CA GLU A 30 8.65 -4.52 -7.40
C GLU A 30 10.00 -4.20 -6.78
N ASN A 31 11.01 -5.02 -7.09
CA ASN A 31 12.41 -4.70 -6.81
C ASN A 31 12.89 -3.69 -7.86
N ALA A 32 13.32 -2.52 -7.41
CA ALA A 32 13.72 -1.39 -8.22
C ALA A 32 15.21 -1.46 -8.62
N LEU A 33 16.06 -1.78 -7.65
CA LEU A 33 17.50 -1.87 -7.82
C LEU A 33 18.12 -2.71 -6.69
N ASP A 34 19.26 -3.28 -6.98
CA ASP A 34 20.11 -3.95 -6.01
C ASP A 34 21.33 -3.06 -5.71
N PHE A 35 21.82 -3.09 -4.47
CA PHE A 35 22.94 -2.27 -4.03
C PHE A 35 23.96 -3.08 -3.23
N SER A 36 25.18 -2.57 -3.20
CA SER A 36 26.25 -3.06 -2.34
C SER A 36 26.72 -1.93 -1.43
N GLY A 37 26.74 -2.16 -0.12
CA GLY A 37 27.19 -1.19 0.85
C GLY A 37 26.35 -1.16 2.12
N PRO A 38 26.60 -0.19 3.01
CA PRO A 38 25.84 -0.02 4.25
C PRO A 38 24.39 0.38 3.99
N LEU A 39 23.46 -0.21 4.73
CA LEU A 39 22.03 0.06 4.63
C LEU A 39 21.72 1.56 4.78
N ASP A 40 22.20 2.20 5.85
CA ASP A 40 21.92 3.60 6.16
C ASP A 40 22.36 4.57 5.06
N THR A 41 23.48 4.27 4.40
CA THR A 41 23.96 5.09 3.27
C THR A 41 23.00 5.00 2.10
N GLU A 42 22.48 3.80 1.84
CA GLU A 42 21.51 3.60 0.78
C GLU A 42 20.14 4.19 1.12
N VAL A 43 19.67 4.07 2.37
CA VAL A 43 18.45 4.73 2.86
C VAL A 43 18.52 6.24 2.62
N ALA A 44 19.64 6.89 2.99
CA ALA A 44 19.82 8.32 2.76
C ALA A 44 19.81 8.69 1.27
N ARG A 45 20.47 7.88 0.43
CA ARG A 45 20.49 8.06 -1.03
C ARG A 45 19.09 7.95 -1.63
N ILE A 46 18.35 6.91 -1.29
CA ILE A 46 16.99 6.67 -1.79
C ILE A 46 16.01 7.74 -1.32
N THR A 47 16.14 8.19 -0.07
CA THR A 47 15.35 9.31 0.47
C THR A 47 15.55 10.57 -0.37
N GLY A 48 16.81 10.96 -0.63
CA GLY A 48 17.12 12.12 -1.45
C GLY A 48 16.61 12.00 -2.88
N LEU A 49 16.71 10.82 -3.50
CA LEU A 49 16.17 10.57 -4.84
C LEU A 49 14.64 10.71 -4.92
N LEU A 50 13.93 10.24 -3.90
CA LEU A 50 12.48 10.38 -3.82
C LEU A 50 12.08 11.86 -3.69
N GLU A 51 12.78 12.62 -2.84
CA GLU A 51 12.55 14.06 -2.66
C GLU A 51 12.86 14.85 -3.95
N GLU A 52 13.98 14.58 -4.62
CA GLU A 52 14.33 15.15 -5.92
C GLU A 52 13.31 14.79 -7.01
N GLY A 53 12.73 13.58 -6.92
CA GLY A 53 11.62 13.12 -7.76
C GLY A 53 10.27 13.77 -7.46
N GLY A 54 10.20 14.70 -6.51
CA GLY A 54 8.98 15.43 -6.15
C GLY A 54 8.02 14.61 -5.29
N PHE A 55 8.53 13.66 -4.51
CA PHE A 55 7.78 13.03 -3.42
C PHE A 55 8.09 13.72 -2.10
N GLN A 56 7.11 13.79 -1.21
CA GLN A 56 7.33 14.13 0.18
C GLN A 56 7.59 12.85 0.98
N VAL A 57 8.73 12.78 1.67
CA VAL A 57 9.00 11.71 2.64
C VAL A 57 8.28 12.05 3.94
N ILE A 58 7.26 11.27 4.30
CA ILE A 58 6.43 11.52 5.49
C ILE A 58 6.86 10.67 6.69
N ALA A 59 7.59 9.57 6.45
CA ALA A 59 8.26 8.79 7.48
C ALA A 59 9.38 7.94 6.88
N SER A 60 10.41 7.68 7.69
CA SER A 60 11.45 6.69 7.43
C SER A 60 11.68 5.92 8.72
N ARG A 61 11.47 4.61 8.72
CA ARG A 61 11.48 3.79 9.94
C ARG A 61 12.09 2.42 9.69
N ASP A 62 12.85 1.95 10.67
CA ASP A 62 13.36 0.59 10.67
C ASP A 62 12.22 -0.39 10.92
N ALA A 63 12.14 -1.40 10.07
CA ALA A 63 11.20 -2.49 10.22
C ALA A 63 11.70 -3.47 11.28
N SER A 64 10.80 -3.94 12.12
CA SER A 64 11.09 -4.93 13.14
C SER A 64 11.06 -6.33 12.55
N VAL A 65 12.25 -6.94 12.47
CA VAL A 65 12.44 -8.29 11.94
C VAL A 65 12.30 -9.37 13.02
N PRO A 66 12.05 -10.65 12.65
CA PRO A 66 12.20 -11.80 13.55
C PRO A 66 13.59 -11.85 14.19
N GLY A 67 13.69 -12.33 15.44
CA GLY A 67 14.96 -12.33 16.19
C GLY A 67 16.04 -13.23 15.61
N GLU A 68 15.67 -14.19 14.76
CA GLU A 68 16.57 -15.03 13.97
C GLU A 68 17.13 -14.31 12.72
N CYS A 69 16.63 -13.12 12.39
CA CYS A 69 17.09 -12.34 11.25
C CYS A 69 18.36 -11.55 11.62
N SER A 70 19.40 -11.69 10.80
CA SER A 70 20.65 -10.94 10.92
C SER A 70 20.69 -9.68 10.05
N TYR A 71 19.59 -9.36 9.37
CA TYR A 71 19.51 -8.27 8.40
C TYR A 71 18.44 -7.27 8.80
N ASP A 72 18.67 -6.03 8.40
CA ASP A 72 17.79 -4.91 8.70
C ASP A 72 17.06 -4.42 7.44
N ALA A 73 15.98 -3.69 7.68
CA ALA A 73 15.21 -3.04 6.63
C ALA A 73 14.69 -1.70 7.14
N THR A 74 14.63 -0.71 6.26
CA THR A 74 14.02 0.59 6.53
C THR A 74 12.92 0.85 5.51
N VAL A 75 11.73 1.18 6.00
CA VAL A 75 10.57 1.56 5.19
C VAL A 75 10.47 3.08 5.14
N ILE A 76 10.47 3.61 3.93
CA ILE A 76 10.29 5.01 3.60
C ILE A 76 8.86 5.17 3.05
N SER A 77 8.02 5.87 3.80
CA SER A 77 6.66 6.22 3.38
C SER A 77 6.69 7.56 2.66
N VAL A 78 6.17 7.58 1.43
CA VAL A 78 6.18 8.75 0.55
C VAL A 78 4.79 9.14 0.08
N TYR A 79 4.63 10.44 -0.10
CA TYR A 79 3.39 11.09 -0.54
C TYR A 79 3.64 11.91 -1.81
N ASP A 80 2.69 11.89 -2.73
CA ASP A 80 2.70 12.66 -3.97
C ASP A 80 1.39 13.44 -4.09
N ALA A 81 1.44 14.75 -3.83
CA ALA A 81 0.25 15.60 -3.81
C ALA A 81 -0.52 15.56 -5.14
N ALA A 82 0.18 15.57 -6.28
CA ALA A 82 -0.46 15.55 -7.60
C ALA A 82 -1.21 14.23 -7.85
N PHE A 83 -0.65 13.10 -7.38
CA PHE A 83 -1.33 11.82 -7.44
C PHE A 83 -2.49 11.75 -6.43
N SER A 84 -2.33 12.33 -5.23
CA SER A 84 -3.38 12.43 -4.23
C SER A 84 -4.63 13.10 -4.79
N ASP A 85 -4.48 14.28 -5.42
CA ASP A 85 -5.60 15.00 -6.06
C ASP A 85 -6.32 14.11 -7.09
N ALA A 86 -5.55 13.41 -7.93
CA ALA A 86 -6.10 12.50 -8.92
C ALA A 86 -6.82 11.30 -8.27
N ALA A 87 -6.27 10.74 -7.19
CA ALA A 87 -6.87 9.63 -6.44
C ALA A 87 -8.21 10.02 -5.82
N PHE A 88 -8.29 11.17 -5.15
CA PHE A 88 -9.55 11.67 -4.56
C PHE A 88 -10.59 12.00 -5.63
N ALA A 89 -10.17 12.55 -6.78
CA ALA A 89 -11.06 12.79 -7.90
C ALA A 89 -11.62 11.50 -8.53
N LEU A 90 -10.88 10.38 -8.44
CA LEU A 90 -11.33 9.06 -8.89
C LEU A 90 -12.30 8.41 -7.90
N ASN A 91 -11.92 8.36 -6.62
CA ASN A 91 -12.73 7.77 -5.57
C ASN A 91 -12.32 8.32 -4.19
N ALA A 92 -13.05 9.33 -3.70
CA ALA A 92 -12.77 9.95 -2.41
C ALA A 92 -12.90 9.00 -1.21
N ASP A 93 -13.72 7.95 -1.30
CA ASP A 93 -13.94 6.99 -0.22
C ASP A 93 -12.74 6.06 -0.04
N THR A 94 -12.16 5.57 -1.14
CA THR A 94 -11.06 4.60 -1.10
C THR A 94 -9.68 5.22 -1.27
N ALA A 95 -9.57 6.43 -1.83
CA ALA A 95 -8.28 7.11 -2.07
C ALA A 95 -7.34 7.16 -0.85
N PRO A 96 -7.79 7.47 0.39
CA PRO A 96 -6.89 7.55 1.54
C PRO A 96 -6.04 6.29 1.80
N TYR A 97 -6.50 5.13 1.33
CA TYR A 97 -5.82 3.85 1.50
C TYR A 97 -4.78 3.54 0.40
N GLY A 98 -4.64 4.42 -0.60
CA GLY A 98 -3.74 4.26 -1.74
C GLY A 98 -2.75 5.42 -1.96
N ILE A 99 -2.94 6.56 -1.30
CA ILE A 99 -2.14 7.78 -1.54
C ILE A 99 -0.74 7.79 -0.91
N VAL A 100 -0.43 6.82 -0.05
CA VAL A 100 0.92 6.65 0.53
C VAL A 100 1.59 5.43 -0.08
N ASN A 101 2.68 5.69 -0.80
CA ASN A 101 3.55 4.65 -1.31
C ASN A 101 4.65 4.31 -0.32
N ARG A 102 5.06 3.04 -0.32
CA ARG A 102 6.06 2.53 0.61
C ARG A 102 7.22 1.96 -0.18
N VAL A 103 8.39 2.52 0.04
CA VAL A 103 9.67 2.03 -0.46
C VAL A 103 10.37 1.36 0.71
N VAL A 104 10.99 0.21 0.50
CA VAL A 104 11.81 -0.48 1.48
C VAL A 104 13.23 -0.58 0.93
N VAL A 105 14.20 -0.23 1.77
CA VAL A 105 15.61 -0.58 1.58
C VAL A 105 15.91 -1.69 2.57
N PHE A 106 16.37 -2.85 2.11
CA PHE A 106 16.67 -3.98 3.00
C PHE A 106 17.88 -4.76 2.52
N GLN A 107 18.41 -5.59 3.42
CA GLN A 107 19.47 -6.54 3.10
C GLN A 107 18.98 -7.98 3.30
N ASP A 108 19.55 -8.90 2.55
CA ASP A 108 19.46 -10.34 2.79
C ASP A 108 20.76 -11.04 2.35
N GLU A 109 20.73 -12.37 2.28
CA GLU A 109 21.88 -13.20 1.88
C GLU A 109 22.40 -12.95 0.46
N ASP A 110 21.57 -12.39 -0.44
CA ASP A 110 21.93 -12.06 -1.81
C ASP A 110 22.41 -10.61 -1.98
N GLY A 111 22.27 -9.76 -0.95
CA GLY A 111 22.80 -8.40 -0.93
C GLY A 111 21.79 -7.35 -0.47
N GLY A 112 22.00 -6.12 -0.93
CA GLY A 112 21.09 -5.00 -0.66
C GLY A 112 20.05 -4.87 -1.77
N HIS A 113 18.82 -4.52 -1.38
CA HIS A 113 17.68 -4.37 -2.27
C HIS A 113 16.89 -3.10 -1.96
N VAL A 114 16.40 -2.43 -2.99
CA VAL A 114 15.38 -1.39 -2.87
C VAL A 114 14.14 -1.86 -3.60
N ALA A 115 13.05 -2.02 -2.88
CA ALA A 115 11.77 -2.46 -3.41
C ALA A 115 10.65 -1.51 -2.98
N TYR A 116 9.48 -1.64 -3.59
CA TYR A 116 8.31 -0.83 -3.23
C TYR A 116 7.00 -1.56 -3.48
N THR A 117 5.93 -1.07 -2.87
CA THR A 117 4.57 -1.55 -3.18
C THR A 117 4.17 -1.09 -4.57
N ASN A 118 3.92 -2.03 -5.47
CA ASN A 118 3.58 -1.77 -6.87
C ASN A 118 2.26 -1.01 -6.97
N PRO A 119 2.25 0.27 -7.41
CA PRO A 119 1.02 1.05 -7.49
C PRO A 119 -0.04 0.37 -8.37
N ASN A 120 0.35 -0.28 -9.46
CA ASN A 120 -0.59 -1.00 -10.32
C ASN A 120 -1.26 -2.17 -9.59
N SER A 121 -0.57 -2.86 -8.69
CA SER A 121 -1.15 -3.98 -7.95
C SER A 121 -2.07 -3.49 -6.82
N ILE A 122 -1.64 -2.46 -6.09
CA ILE A 122 -2.36 -1.94 -4.91
C ILE A 122 -3.56 -1.08 -5.33
N LEU A 123 -3.36 -0.12 -6.22
CA LEU A 123 -4.40 0.85 -6.60
C LEU A 123 -5.51 0.22 -7.43
N ARG A 124 -5.21 -0.83 -8.23
CA ARG A 124 -6.28 -1.65 -8.83
C ARG A 124 -7.16 -2.30 -7.79
N THR A 125 -6.62 -2.66 -6.62
CA THR A 125 -7.45 -3.17 -5.51
C THR A 125 -8.23 -2.05 -4.84
N VAL A 126 -7.57 -0.95 -4.48
CA VAL A 126 -8.20 0.20 -3.81
C VAL A 126 -9.32 0.82 -4.64
N PHE A 127 -9.14 0.93 -5.95
CA PHE A 127 -10.12 1.46 -6.90
C PHE A 127 -10.99 0.39 -7.57
N VAL A 128 -10.96 -0.85 -7.07
CA VAL A 128 -11.85 -1.94 -7.52
C VAL A 128 -11.80 -2.18 -9.05
N ASP A 129 -10.60 -2.19 -9.62
CA ASP A 129 -10.32 -2.31 -11.06
C ASP A 129 -11.03 -1.23 -11.93
N ASP A 130 -11.30 -0.04 -11.38
CA ASP A 130 -11.81 1.05 -12.21
C ASP A 130 -10.80 1.43 -13.30
N SER A 131 -11.20 1.21 -14.55
CA SER A 131 -10.39 1.53 -15.72
C SER A 131 -10.02 3.01 -15.83
N ALA A 132 -10.82 3.91 -15.24
CA ALA A 132 -10.51 5.34 -15.18
C ALA A 132 -9.23 5.61 -14.35
N ALA A 133 -8.93 4.75 -13.38
CA ALA A 133 -7.74 4.88 -12.53
C ALA A 133 -6.44 4.43 -13.20
N ASN A 134 -6.51 3.68 -14.31
CA ASN A 134 -5.32 3.09 -14.97
C ASN A 134 -4.28 4.13 -15.37
N GLY A 135 -4.72 5.27 -15.93
CA GLY A 135 -3.82 6.33 -16.38
C GLY A 135 -3.07 6.99 -15.23
N ALA A 136 -3.79 7.37 -14.16
CA ALA A 136 -3.19 7.97 -12.97
C ALA A 136 -2.25 6.98 -12.26
N THR A 137 -2.66 5.72 -12.16
CA THR A 137 -1.89 4.64 -11.51
C THR A 137 -0.57 4.34 -12.25
N GLU A 138 -0.60 4.21 -13.58
CA GLU A 138 0.62 3.98 -14.36
C GLU A 138 1.53 5.22 -14.36
N THR A 139 0.96 6.42 -14.42
CA THR A 139 1.74 7.68 -14.32
C THR A 139 2.47 7.77 -12.99
N HIS A 140 1.78 7.45 -11.89
CA HIS A 140 2.37 7.47 -10.56
C HIS A 140 3.44 6.39 -10.39
N ARG A 141 3.22 5.18 -10.92
CA ARG A 141 4.22 4.11 -10.96
C ARG A 141 5.45 4.49 -11.77
N ALA A 142 5.26 5.13 -12.94
CA ALA A 142 6.37 5.62 -13.77
C ALA A 142 7.17 6.68 -13.01
N LYS A 143 6.51 7.66 -12.39
CA LYS A 143 7.17 8.68 -11.55
C LYS A 143 8.00 8.05 -10.43
N LEU A 144 7.47 7.05 -9.71
CA LEU A 144 8.20 6.37 -8.65
C LEU A 144 9.44 5.63 -9.18
N ARG A 145 9.33 4.96 -10.33
CA ARG A 145 10.47 4.29 -10.97
C ARG A 145 11.54 5.25 -11.43
N ASP A 146 11.14 6.36 -12.04
CA ASP A 146 12.04 7.39 -12.52
C ASP A 146 12.79 8.03 -11.35
N ALA A 147 12.08 8.35 -10.25
CA ALA A 147 12.68 8.85 -9.02
C ALA A 147 13.71 7.87 -8.44
N LEU A 148 13.38 6.58 -8.38
CA LEU A 148 14.30 5.53 -7.93
C LEU A 148 15.40 5.19 -8.94
N GLN A 149 15.40 5.81 -10.13
CA GLN A 149 16.32 5.51 -11.23
C GLN A 149 16.31 4.03 -11.65
N ALA A 150 15.15 3.38 -11.55
CA ALA A 150 14.99 1.96 -11.81
C ALA A 150 15.03 1.67 -13.32
N THR A 151 16.10 1.07 -13.82
CA THR A 151 16.24 0.71 -15.24
C THR A 151 15.53 -0.59 -15.61
N ALA A 152 15.37 -1.48 -14.64
CA ALA A 152 14.65 -2.74 -14.76
C ALA A 152 14.01 -3.06 -13.41
N VAL A 153 12.87 -3.74 -13.44
CA VAL A 153 12.15 -4.13 -12.22
C VAL A 153 11.83 -5.60 -12.22
N THR A 154 11.90 -6.22 -11.05
CA THR A 154 11.49 -7.62 -10.87
C THR A 154 10.33 -7.67 -9.89
N GLY A 155 9.17 -8.15 -10.36
CA GLY A 155 7.98 -8.29 -9.52
C GLY A 155 8.07 -9.52 -8.60
N TYR A 156 7.63 -9.37 -7.35
CA TYR A 156 7.47 -10.47 -6.40
C TYR A 156 6.24 -10.25 -5.50
N GLY A 157 5.87 -11.28 -4.73
CA GLY A 157 4.60 -11.30 -4.02
C GLY A 157 3.50 -12.02 -4.80
N GLN A 158 2.26 -11.97 -4.28
CA GLN A 158 1.08 -12.49 -4.96
C GLN A 158 0.90 -11.80 -6.31
N GLU A 159 0.78 -12.60 -7.37
CA GLU A 159 0.42 -12.11 -8.70
C GLU A 159 -1.09 -11.88 -8.79
N ARG A 160 -1.49 -10.72 -9.29
CA ARG A 160 -2.89 -10.34 -9.45
C ARG A 160 -3.25 -10.14 -10.91
N GLY A 161 -4.16 -10.98 -11.40
CA GLY A 161 -4.79 -10.76 -12.70
C GLY A 161 -5.87 -9.67 -12.66
N ARG A 162 -6.52 -9.49 -11.49
CA ARG A 162 -7.58 -8.49 -11.23
C ARG A 162 -7.38 -7.90 -9.83
N GLY A 163 -7.74 -6.63 -9.64
CA GLY A 163 -7.75 -5.89 -8.37
C GLY A 163 -8.61 -6.50 -7.26
N HIS A 164 -9.28 -7.62 -7.50
CA HIS A 164 -9.96 -8.35 -6.44
C HIS A 164 -9.01 -9.28 -5.66
N ILE A 165 -9.16 -9.26 -4.32
CA ILE A 165 -8.56 -10.27 -3.46
C ILE A 165 -9.45 -11.52 -3.47
N GLY A 166 -8.88 -12.67 -3.78
CA GLY A 166 -9.61 -13.94 -3.84
C GLY A 166 -10.20 -14.30 -2.48
N LYS A 167 -11.26 -15.11 -2.42
CA LYS A 167 -11.77 -15.61 -1.13
C LYS A 167 -10.94 -16.79 -0.64
N THR A 168 -10.51 -16.76 0.62
CA THR A 168 -9.94 -17.95 1.29
C THR A 168 -11.09 -18.91 1.61
N MET A 169 -10.95 -20.16 1.18
CA MET A 169 -11.98 -21.21 1.35
C MET A 169 -13.36 -20.83 0.79
N GLY A 170 -13.42 -19.97 -0.23
CA GLY A 170 -14.67 -19.58 -0.89
C GLY A 170 -15.56 -18.60 -0.11
N VAL A 171 -15.26 -18.32 1.17
CA VAL A 171 -16.11 -17.49 2.04
C VAL A 171 -15.40 -16.38 2.81
N MET A 172 -14.08 -16.46 3.04
CA MET A 172 -13.38 -15.51 3.93
C MET A 172 -12.49 -14.51 3.16
N ALA A 173 -12.45 -13.26 3.65
CA ALA A 173 -11.43 -12.25 3.33
C ALA A 173 -11.11 -12.09 1.85
N GLY A 174 -12.13 -11.80 1.06
CA GLY A 174 -11.99 -11.49 -0.36
C GLY A 174 -13.20 -10.71 -0.86
N GLY A 175 -13.14 -10.27 -2.11
CA GLY A 175 -14.15 -9.40 -2.71
C GLY A 175 -13.61 -7.99 -3.02
N PRO A 176 -14.50 -7.05 -3.34
CA PRO A 176 -14.13 -5.69 -3.68
C PRO A 176 -13.75 -4.89 -2.43
N PHE A 177 -12.80 -3.97 -2.58
CA PHE A 177 -12.14 -3.25 -1.48
C PHE A 177 -13.08 -2.32 -0.71
N ASP A 178 -13.91 -1.57 -1.42
CA ASP A 178 -14.96 -0.69 -0.89
C ASP A 178 -15.86 -1.39 0.14
N THR A 179 -16.23 -2.66 -0.10
CA THR A 179 -17.04 -3.47 0.84
C THR A 179 -16.28 -3.95 2.08
N LYS A 180 -15.03 -3.55 2.25
CA LYS A 180 -14.13 -3.93 3.36
C LYS A 180 -13.75 -2.73 4.21
N LEU A 181 -14.17 -1.54 3.81
CA LEU A 181 -14.07 -0.36 4.65
C LEU A 181 -15.09 -0.47 5.78
N GLY A 182 -14.63 -0.23 7.00
CA GLY A 182 -15.48 -0.22 8.18
C GLY A 182 -15.23 1.02 9.01
N ILE A 183 -16.32 1.74 9.32
CA ILE A 183 -16.33 2.74 10.39
C ILE A 183 -16.32 1.94 11.71
N PHE A 184 -15.30 2.14 12.53
CA PHE A 184 -15.24 1.46 13.83
C PHE A 184 -15.31 2.42 15.02
N SER A 185 -15.19 3.72 14.79
CA SER A 185 -15.55 4.76 15.73
C SER A 185 -16.17 5.94 14.98
N ASN A 186 -17.14 6.60 15.62
CA ASN A 186 -17.77 7.82 15.14
C ASN A 186 -17.81 8.81 16.29
N VAL A 187 -17.28 10.02 16.07
CA VAL A 187 -17.24 11.10 17.06
C VAL A 187 -18.23 12.16 16.62
N VAL A 188 -19.28 12.36 17.41
CA VAL A 188 -20.39 13.25 17.05
C VAL A 188 -20.05 14.71 17.31
N ASN A 189 -20.51 15.62 16.44
CA ASN A 189 -20.33 17.07 16.57
C ASN A 189 -18.85 17.48 16.77
N ALA A 190 -17.96 16.93 15.95
CA ALA A 190 -16.52 17.11 16.07
C ALA A 190 -15.91 17.54 14.73
N ARG A 191 -14.69 18.06 14.80
CA ARG A 191 -13.86 18.36 13.64
C ARG A 191 -12.77 17.32 13.46
N TRP A 192 -12.52 16.93 12.22
CA TRP A 192 -11.55 15.88 11.89
C TRP A 192 -10.13 16.20 12.41
N ASP A 193 -9.71 17.46 12.36
CA ASP A 193 -8.38 17.92 12.76
C ASP A 193 -8.17 17.85 14.28
N GLU A 194 -9.20 18.16 15.06
CA GLU A 194 -9.22 17.99 16.51
C GLU A 194 -9.17 16.50 16.89
N VAL A 195 -9.99 15.67 16.23
CA VAL A 195 -10.00 14.21 16.46
C VAL A 195 -8.67 13.57 16.09
N ALA A 196 -8.09 13.94 14.95
CA ALA A 196 -6.78 13.47 14.52
C ALA A 196 -5.67 13.85 15.52
N SER A 197 -5.73 15.06 16.07
CA SER A 197 -4.76 15.52 17.08
C SER A 197 -4.89 14.77 18.41
N SER A 198 -6.12 14.47 18.85
CA SER A 198 -6.35 13.63 20.03
C SER A 198 -5.83 12.20 19.84
N LEU A 199 -6.05 11.62 18.65
CA LEU A 199 -5.48 10.33 18.30
C LEU A 199 -3.95 10.34 18.37
N GLU A 200 -3.30 11.29 17.71
CA GLU A 200 -1.84 11.41 17.70
C GLU A 200 -1.24 11.53 19.10
N ALA A 201 -1.87 12.32 19.98
CA ALA A 201 -1.39 12.57 21.33
C ALA A 201 -1.47 11.34 22.26
N ALA A 202 -2.44 10.45 22.05
CA ALA A 202 -2.77 9.39 23.00
C ALA A 202 -2.63 7.96 22.44
N PHE A 203 -2.43 7.79 21.13
CA PHE A 203 -2.36 6.45 20.52
C PHE A 203 -1.07 5.70 20.88
N ASN A 204 0.05 6.42 21.00
CA ASN A 204 1.39 5.86 21.25
C ASN A 204 1.56 5.47 22.72
N ASP A 205 0.77 4.50 23.16
CA ASP A 205 0.97 3.78 24.40
C ASP A 205 1.80 2.50 24.13
N ALA A 206 2.82 2.26 24.95
CA ALA A 206 3.59 1.02 24.88
C ALA A 206 2.79 -0.20 25.38
N SER A 207 1.63 0.02 26.02
CA SER A 207 0.71 -1.02 26.43
C SER A 207 0.06 -1.75 25.24
N GLY A 208 -0.33 -2.99 25.44
CA GLY A 208 -0.89 -3.83 24.39
C GLY A 208 0.07 -4.91 23.90
N SER A 209 -0.51 -5.85 23.16
CA SER A 209 0.16 -7.07 22.76
C SER A 209 0.99 -6.89 21.49
N TRP A 210 0.63 -5.98 20.60
CA TRP A 210 1.24 -5.78 19.29
C TRP A 210 2.29 -4.66 19.25
N ASN A 211 2.44 -3.91 20.35
CA ASN A 211 3.32 -2.75 20.47
C ASN A 211 3.07 -1.74 19.35
N LEU A 212 1.80 -1.37 19.17
CA LEU A 212 1.44 -0.47 18.09
C LEU A 212 1.98 0.94 18.33
N GLU A 213 2.19 1.66 17.25
CA GLU A 213 2.60 3.05 17.22
C GLU A 213 2.20 3.70 15.91
N ILE A 214 2.11 5.02 15.91
CA ILE A 214 1.97 5.84 14.72
C ILE A 214 3.34 6.00 14.06
N ALA A 215 3.47 5.46 12.86
CA ALA A 215 4.62 5.67 11.98
C ALA A 215 4.58 7.04 11.30
N TYR A 216 3.40 7.49 10.88
CA TYR A 216 3.16 8.83 10.32
C TYR A 216 1.72 9.28 10.52
N ARG A 217 1.53 10.60 10.45
CA ARG A 217 0.26 11.27 10.19
C ARG A 217 0.39 12.07 8.89
N LEU A 218 -0.57 11.91 7.97
CA LEU A 218 -0.68 12.68 6.74
C LEU A 218 -2.04 13.38 6.72
N ASP A 219 -2.03 14.70 6.75
CA ASP A 219 -3.24 15.51 6.64
C ASP A 219 -3.46 15.91 5.18
N VAL A 220 -4.62 15.55 4.62
CA VAL A 220 -5.11 15.97 3.31
C VAL A 220 -6.22 16.99 3.54
N ALA A 221 -5.82 18.19 3.93
CA ALA A 221 -6.71 19.18 4.55
C ALA A 221 -7.83 19.66 3.63
N ASP A 222 -7.61 19.69 2.31
CA ASP A 222 -8.62 20.04 1.30
C ASP A 222 -9.69 18.95 1.12
N GLN A 223 -9.44 17.76 1.64
CA GLN A 223 -10.38 16.62 1.64
C GLN A 223 -10.94 16.34 3.04
N ASP A 224 -10.61 17.15 4.04
CA ASP A 224 -11.00 16.96 5.45
C ASP A 224 -10.68 15.54 5.98
N VAL A 225 -9.48 15.04 5.62
CA VAL A 225 -9.01 13.69 5.94
C VAL A 225 -7.62 13.73 6.59
N ALA A 226 -7.41 12.89 7.61
CA ALA A 226 -6.09 12.51 8.09
C ALA A 226 -5.88 11.00 7.92
N VAL A 227 -4.71 10.60 7.43
CA VAL A 227 -4.28 9.20 7.30
C VAL A 227 -3.17 8.91 8.29
N PHE A 228 -3.42 7.97 9.19
CA PHE A 228 -2.43 7.47 10.13
C PHE A 228 -1.84 6.16 9.62
N GLY A 229 -0.52 6.12 9.48
CA GLY A 229 0.22 4.88 9.32
C GLY A 229 0.44 4.25 10.68
N ILE A 230 -0.25 3.16 11.00
CA ILE A 230 -0.07 2.39 12.22
C ILE A 230 0.87 1.20 11.98
N THR A 231 1.94 1.10 12.76
CA THR A 231 2.79 -0.09 12.76
C THR A 231 3.00 -0.64 14.17
N GLY A 232 3.81 -1.68 14.33
CA GLY A 232 4.20 -2.21 15.63
C GLY A 232 5.18 -3.36 15.53
N ALA A 233 6.20 -3.36 16.39
CA ALA A 233 7.35 -4.23 16.26
C ALA A 233 6.99 -5.73 16.23
N ARG A 234 6.07 -6.14 17.12
CA ARG A 234 5.61 -7.53 17.18
C ARG A 234 4.74 -7.91 15.99
N MET A 235 3.96 -6.96 15.47
CA MET A 235 3.12 -7.19 14.29
C MET A 235 3.99 -7.45 13.06
N GLU A 236 4.96 -6.58 12.79
CA GLU A 236 5.89 -6.71 11.66
C GLU A 236 6.66 -8.03 11.73
N SER A 237 7.35 -8.27 12.85
CA SER A 237 8.14 -9.46 13.11
C SER A 237 7.31 -10.75 12.94
N LYS A 238 6.09 -10.76 13.50
CA LYS A 238 5.19 -11.91 13.36
C LYS A 238 4.78 -12.12 11.91
N SER A 239 4.38 -11.08 11.18
CA SER A 239 3.98 -11.19 9.78
C SER A 239 5.11 -11.69 8.89
N PHE A 240 6.34 -11.19 9.06
CA PHE A 240 7.49 -11.63 8.28
C PHE A 240 7.81 -13.10 8.53
N SER A 241 7.67 -13.59 9.78
CA SER A 241 7.81 -15.02 10.09
C SER A 241 6.75 -15.90 9.41
N ILE A 242 5.54 -15.37 9.16
CA ILE A 242 4.44 -16.10 8.53
C ILE A 242 4.68 -16.25 7.03
N VAL A 243 5.09 -15.17 6.37
CA VAL A 243 5.33 -15.15 4.92
C VAL A 243 6.47 -16.07 4.53
N GLY A 244 7.47 -16.24 5.41
CA GLY A 244 8.56 -17.18 5.19
C GLY A 244 8.13 -18.63 4.94
N ALA A 245 6.88 -18.98 5.26
CA ALA A 245 6.32 -20.29 4.96
C ALA A 245 5.79 -20.46 3.51
N GLY A 246 5.62 -19.38 2.72
CA GLY A 246 4.68 -19.40 1.59
C GLY A 246 5.21 -19.22 0.17
N SER A 247 5.92 -18.16 -0.18
CA SER A 247 5.68 -17.59 -1.53
C SER A 247 6.84 -17.54 -2.52
N SER A 248 8.08 -17.29 -2.11
CA SER A 248 9.21 -17.28 -3.05
C SER A 248 10.06 -18.52 -2.85
N LYS A 249 9.99 -19.48 -3.79
CA LYS A 249 10.94 -20.62 -3.82
C LYS A 249 12.39 -20.13 -3.78
N ALA A 250 12.67 -18.98 -4.39
CA ALA A 250 13.99 -18.38 -4.48
C ALA A 250 14.49 -17.75 -3.17
N ARG A 251 13.63 -17.56 -2.17
CA ARG A 251 14.03 -16.99 -0.85
C ARG A 251 13.75 -17.97 0.30
N LYS A 252 13.34 -19.21 0.00
CA LYS A 252 13.08 -20.24 1.04
C LYS A 252 14.31 -20.62 1.84
N GLN A 253 15.50 -20.41 1.27
CA GLN A 253 16.78 -20.70 1.90
C GLN A 253 17.24 -19.59 2.85
N PHE A 254 16.60 -18.41 2.80
CA PHE A 254 16.99 -17.28 3.63
C PHE A 254 16.52 -17.45 5.07
N ALA A 255 17.26 -16.87 6.01
CA ALA A 255 16.92 -16.86 7.42
C ALA A 255 15.62 -16.07 7.67
N CYS A 256 15.41 -14.98 6.92
CA CYS A 256 14.21 -14.15 7.01
C CYS A 256 13.67 -13.69 5.65
N PRO A 257 13.08 -14.59 4.85
CA PRO A 257 12.41 -14.22 3.60
C PRO A 257 11.32 -13.15 3.75
N GLY A 258 10.69 -13.04 4.92
CA GLY A 258 9.63 -12.05 5.14
C GLY A 258 10.09 -10.60 5.08
N ILE A 259 11.40 -10.33 5.25
CA ILE A 259 11.94 -8.96 5.29
C ILE A 259 11.62 -8.14 4.02
N ALA A 260 11.58 -8.79 2.84
CA ALA A 260 11.25 -8.10 1.58
C ALA A 260 9.78 -7.64 1.51
N TYR A 261 8.95 -8.03 2.46
CA TYR A 261 7.57 -7.60 2.53
C TYR A 261 7.40 -6.41 3.48
N ALA A 262 8.48 -5.84 4.03
CA ALA A 262 8.38 -4.76 5.02
C ALA A 262 7.58 -3.55 4.50
N ALA A 263 7.62 -3.26 3.20
CA ALA A 263 6.78 -2.24 2.57
C ALA A 263 5.26 -2.52 2.64
N SER A 264 4.80 -3.64 3.21
CA SER A 264 3.38 -3.86 3.54
C SER A 264 2.88 -2.99 4.70
N TYR A 265 3.80 -2.48 5.51
CA TYR A 265 3.55 -1.65 6.68
C TYR A 265 3.99 -0.20 6.44
N PRO A 266 3.37 0.79 7.11
CA PRO A 266 2.31 0.65 8.12
C PRO A 266 0.92 0.33 7.54
N LEU A 267 -0.05 -0.02 8.41
CA LEU A 267 -1.48 -0.12 8.12
C LEU A 267 -2.14 1.26 8.16
N GLU A 268 -3.20 1.47 7.37
CA GLU A 268 -3.90 2.75 7.31
C GLU A 268 -5.10 2.79 8.27
N VAL A 269 -5.14 3.81 9.12
CA VAL A 269 -6.34 4.27 9.84
C VAL A 269 -6.69 5.65 9.33
N VAL A 270 -7.93 5.86 8.90
CA VAL A 270 -8.39 7.09 8.26
C VAL A 270 -9.34 7.82 9.19
N VAL A 271 -9.08 9.10 9.44
CA VAL A 271 -9.97 10.02 10.14
C VAL A 271 -10.58 10.93 9.09
N ARG A 272 -11.91 10.96 8.97
CA ARG A 272 -12.61 11.67 7.90
C ARG A 272 -13.77 12.48 8.47
N GLN A 273 -13.89 13.74 8.05
CA GLN A 273 -15.10 14.51 8.31
C GLN A 273 -16.31 13.92 7.56
N SER A 274 -17.41 13.73 8.28
CA SER A 274 -18.68 13.22 7.75
C SER A 274 -19.80 14.10 8.28
N ASP A 275 -20.22 15.10 7.51
CA ASP A 275 -21.13 16.16 7.96
C ASP A 275 -20.59 16.85 9.23
N ASN A 276 -21.34 16.80 10.33
CA ASN A 276 -20.93 17.35 11.63
C ASN A 276 -20.17 16.34 12.50
N ASP A 277 -19.99 15.11 12.03
CA ASP A 277 -19.35 14.04 12.78
C ASP A 277 -18.01 13.67 12.15
N VAL A 278 -17.20 12.89 12.87
CA VAL A 278 -15.93 12.37 12.36
C VAL A 278 -15.96 10.85 12.40
N ASN A 279 -15.73 10.23 11.25
CA ASN A 279 -15.57 8.79 11.15
C ASN A 279 -14.10 8.41 11.28
N ILE A 280 -13.84 7.35 12.03
CA ILE A 280 -12.56 6.67 12.07
C ILE A 280 -12.73 5.30 11.42
N GLU A 281 -12.01 5.11 10.35
CA GLU A 281 -12.18 4.03 9.39
C GLU A 281 -10.91 3.20 9.26
N MET A 282 -11.09 1.91 9.00
CA MET A 282 -10.00 1.03 8.58
C MET A 282 -10.54 -0.02 7.61
N VAL A 283 -9.65 -0.54 6.77
CA VAL A 283 -9.92 -1.76 6.01
C VAL A 283 -9.97 -2.96 6.97
N ASP A 284 -10.87 -3.91 6.71
CA ASP A 284 -10.86 -5.22 7.39
C ASP A 284 -9.44 -5.80 7.46
N ALA A 285 -8.95 -6.05 8.68
CA ALA A 285 -7.56 -6.41 8.90
C ALA A 285 -7.16 -7.70 8.17
N MET A 286 -8.06 -8.68 8.05
CA MET A 286 -7.78 -9.92 7.32
C MET A 286 -7.66 -9.64 5.81
N PHE A 287 -8.56 -8.84 5.25
CA PHE A 287 -8.47 -8.39 3.86
C PHE A 287 -7.16 -7.63 3.62
N ARG A 288 -6.81 -6.69 4.50
CA ARG A 288 -5.57 -5.91 4.39
C ARG A 288 -4.32 -6.78 4.46
N MET A 289 -4.28 -7.81 5.32
CA MET A 289 -3.18 -8.77 5.34
C MET A 289 -3.09 -9.56 4.03
N LYS A 290 -4.22 -10.02 3.49
CA LYS A 290 -4.23 -10.70 2.19
C LYS A 290 -3.80 -9.79 1.04
N MET A 291 -4.05 -8.50 1.15
CA MET A 291 -3.57 -7.52 0.17
C MET A 291 -2.02 -7.48 0.06
N TYR A 292 -1.27 -8.03 1.00
CA TYR A 292 0.20 -8.07 0.89
C TYR A 292 0.80 -9.46 0.99
N PHE A 293 0.08 -10.38 1.62
CA PHE A 293 0.63 -11.66 2.04
C PHE A 293 -0.16 -12.86 1.50
N GLU A 294 -1.08 -12.69 0.54
CA GLU A 294 -1.92 -13.80 0.03
C GLU A 294 -1.10 -15.01 -0.46
N ASP A 295 0.09 -14.75 -0.97
CA ASP A 295 1.08 -15.73 -1.41
C ASP A 295 1.74 -16.51 -0.25
N ALA A 296 1.59 -16.09 1.00
CA ALA A 296 1.94 -16.88 2.19
C ALA A 296 1.20 -18.24 2.20
N GLY A 297 0.09 -18.33 1.48
CA GLY A 297 -0.66 -19.56 1.25
C GLY A 297 -1.75 -19.80 2.30
N LYS A 298 -2.81 -20.50 1.89
CA LYS A 298 -4.03 -20.71 2.69
C LYS A 298 -3.74 -21.30 4.08
N TRP A 299 -2.78 -22.23 4.19
CA TRP A 299 -2.41 -22.84 5.47
C TRP A 299 -1.76 -21.87 6.45
N ALA A 300 -0.94 -20.94 5.96
CA ALA A 300 -0.33 -19.91 6.79
C ALA A 300 -1.39 -18.96 7.36
N PHE A 301 -2.36 -18.53 6.53
CA PHE A 301 -3.50 -17.74 6.99
C PHE A 301 -4.37 -18.48 8.00
N MET A 302 -4.68 -19.76 7.77
CA MET A 302 -5.48 -20.54 8.73
C MET A 302 -4.79 -20.68 10.09
N LYS A 303 -3.47 -20.91 10.10
CA LYS A 303 -2.69 -21.01 11.36
C LYS A 303 -2.62 -19.70 12.15
N ASN A 304 -2.76 -18.55 11.48
CA ASN A 304 -2.63 -17.23 12.08
C ASN A 304 -3.94 -16.42 12.00
N MET A 305 -5.10 -17.09 11.86
CA MET A 305 -6.37 -16.43 11.59
C MET A 305 -6.86 -15.49 12.71
N THR A 306 -6.31 -15.62 13.92
CA THR A 306 -6.62 -14.77 15.07
C THR A 306 -5.86 -13.45 15.07
N MET A 307 -4.71 -13.38 14.38
CA MET A 307 -3.85 -12.20 14.36
C MET A 307 -4.56 -10.94 13.82
N PRO A 308 -5.22 -10.95 12.65
CA PRO A 308 -5.87 -9.73 12.17
C PRO A 308 -7.00 -9.23 13.08
N GLY A 309 -7.77 -10.14 13.69
CA GLY A 309 -8.82 -9.76 14.64
C GLY A 309 -8.28 -9.15 15.93
N SER A 310 -7.20 -9.74 16.48
CA SER A 310 -6.53 -9.20 17.67
C SER A 310 -5.87 -7.85 17.40
N LEU A 311 -5.28 -7.68 16.21
CA LEU A 311 -4.68 -6.42 15.78
C LEU A 311 -5.73 -5.32 15.63
N ALA A 312 -6.84 -5.60 14.92
CA ALA A 312 -7.94 -4.66 14.79
C ALA A 312 -8.57 -4.32 16.16
N GLY A 313 -8.65 -5.29 17.08
CA GLY A 313 -9.10 -5.05 18.45
C GLY A 313 -8.20 -4.06 19.19
N GLU A 314 -6.88 -4.24 19.14
CA GLU A 314 -5.94 -3.34 19.81
C GLU A 314 -5.95 -1.92 19.21
N ILE A 315 -6.08 -1.78 17.89
CA ILE A 315 -6.27 -0.47 17.24
C ILE A 315 -7.54 0.22 17.76
N LYS A 316 -8.66 -0.52 17.83
CA LYS A 316 -9.94 0.00 18.35
C LYS A 316 -9.83 0.45 19.81
N ASP A 317 -9.17 -0.34 20.64
CA ASP A 317 -8.99 -0.01 22.06
C ASP A 317 -8.16 1.27 22.23
N ARG A 318 -7.10 1.44 21.42
CA ARG A 318 -6.27 2.65 21.42
C ARG A 318 -7.00 3.88 20.92
N VAL A 319 -7.78 3.74 19.84
CA VAL A 319 -8.66 4.82 19.36
C VAL A 319 -9.67 5.20 20.44
N ALA A 320 -10.35 4.22 21.05
CA ALA A 320 -11.31 4.48 22.11
C ALA A 320 -10.67 5.10 23.36
N PHE A 321 -9.41 4.80 23.65
CA PHE A 321 -8.66 5.45 24.72
C PHE A 321 -8.34 6.91 24.40
N ALA A 322 -7.89 7.20 23.17
CA ALA A 322 -7.51 8.52 22.73
C ALA A 322 -8.67 9.51 22.58
N LEU A 323 -9.91 9.01 22.47
CA LEU A 323 -11.12 9.82 22.35
C LEU A 323 -11.83 10.11 23.69
N LYS A 324 -11.25 9.70 24.82
CA LYS A 324 -11.77 9.99 26.17
C LYS A 324 -11.32 11.36 26.65
#